data_AF-A0A7X5U8J4-F1
#
_entry.id   AF-A0A7X5U8J4-F1
#
_cell.length_a   1.000
_cell.length_b   1.000
_cell.length_c   1.000
_cell.angle_alpha   90.00
_cell.angle_beta   90.00
_cell.angle_gamma   90.00
#
_symmetry.space_group_name_H-M   'P 1'
#
loop_
_entity.id
_entity.type
_entity.pdbx_description
1 polymer ?
#
loop_
_entity_poly.entity_id
_entity_poly.type
_entity_poly.pdbx_seq_one_letter_code
_entity_poly.pdbx_strand_id
1 'polypeptide(L)'
;MYHDHEIDSFPEHRAQRPRLSRGRAEVDARVCGMSCMNALAEMLRQLYAARQGRQADVLMDRCSREALEALLSESSAFLGSRVRYAVADRLRHRKPHLDDAALPTIRAIASVLNAWLHDGRRLAIRTVLRELGEVELRELAALPELNDEVASMTGDFAGGSPL
;
A
#
# COMPACT_ATOMS: atom_id res chain seq x y z
N MET A 1 -16.96 -64.15 -9.49
CA MET A 1 -17.20 -62.90 -8.73
C MET A 1 -15.92 -62.52 -8.03
N TYR A 2 -15.25 -61.46 -8.49
CA TYR A 2 -14.49 -60.50 -7.68
C TYR A 2 -14.34 -59.27 -8.59
N HIS A 3 -15.10 -58.23 -8.28
CA HIS A 3 -14.97 -56.91 -8.91
C HIS A 3 -13.85 -56.17 -8.20
N ASP A 4 -12.80 -55.85 -8.95
CA ASP A 4 -11.71 -54.97 -8.54
C ASP A 4 -12.22 -53.53 -8.66
N HIS A 5 -12.54 -52.91 -7.52
CA HIS A 5 -12.97 -51.53 -7.44
C HIS A 5 -11.88 -50.66 -6.83
N GLU A 6 -11.55 -49.62 -7.60
CA GLU A 6 -11.39 -48.24 -7.15
C GLU A 6 -10.04 -47.83 -6.55
N ILE A 7 -9.19 -47.32 -7.46
CA ILE A 7 -8.77 -45.91 -7.52
C ILE A 7 -8.80 -45.21 -6.14
N ASP A 8 -7.70 -45.32 -5.39
CA ASP A 8 -7.42 -44.35 -4.33
C ASP A 8 -6.63 -43.18 -4.91
N SER A 9 -7.38 -42.10 -5.12
CA SER A 9 -6.96 -40.84 -5.66
C SER A 9 -6.08 -40.12 -4.64
N PHE A 10 -4.78 -40.02 -4.91
CA PHE A 10 -3.94 -39.03 -4.22
C PHE A 10 -4.42 -37.63 -4.63
N PRO A 11 -4.82 -36.76 -3.69
CA PRO A 11 -5.02 -35.37 -4.05
C PRO A 11 -3.63 -34.77 -4.32
N GLU A 12 -3.35 -34.49 -5.60
CA GLU A 12 -2.30 -33.56 -5.99
C GLU A 12 -2.54 -32.23 -5.26
N HIS A 13 -1.87 -32.00 -4.13
CA HIS A 13 -1.64 -30.64 -3.63
C HIS A 13 -0.67 -29.94 -4.59
N ARG A 14 -1.16 -29.63 -5.79
CA ARG A 14 -0.65 -28.52 -6.59
C ARG A 14 -1.01 -27.26 -5.83
N ALA A 15 -0.09 -26.79 -4.99
CA ALA A 15 -0.04 -25.41 -4.54
C ALA A 15 0.22 -24.50 -5.75
N GLN A 16 -0.78 -24.39 -6.63
CA GLN A 16 -0.84 -23.31 -7.59
C GLN A 16 -1.25 -22.06 -6.84
N ARG A 17 -0.30 -21.16 -6.59
CA ARG A 17 -0.32 -19.76 -7.08
C ARG A 17 0.64 -18.86 -6.29
N PRO A 18 1.75 -18.46 -6.92
CA PRO A 18 2.37 -17.16 -6.69
C PRO A 18 2.23 -16.26 -7.93
N ARG A 19 1.12 -16.38 -8.68
CA ARG A 19 0.91 -15.61 -9.92
C ARG A 19 0.21 -14.26 -9.69
N LEU A 20 -0.65 -14.16 -8.68
CA LEU A 20 -1.45 -12.95 -8.42
C LEU A 20 -0.66 -11.86 -7.68
N SER A 21 0.14 -12.25 -6.69
CA SER A 21 1.05 -11.36 -5.96
C SER A 21 2.09 -10.72 -6.88
N ARG A 22 2.70 -11.53 -7.77
CA ARG A 22 3.68 -11.04 -8.76
C ARG A 22 3.09 -10.05 -9.76
N GLY A 23 1.88 -10.29 -10.27
CA GLY A 23 1.21 -9.37 -11.20
C GLY A 23 0.84 -8.03 -10.56
N ARG A 24 0.53 -8.00 -9.26
CA ARG A 24 0.25 -6.75 -8.52
C ARG A 24 1.51 -6.00 -8.15
N ALA A 25 2.58 -6.70 -7.77
CA ALA A 25 3.90 -6.11 -7.60
C ALA A 25 4.45 -5.53 -8.91
N GLU A 26 4.15 -6.14 -10.05
CA GLU A 26 4.44 -5.56 -11.37
C GLU A 26 3.62 -4.32 -11.68
N VAL A 27 2.37 -4.23 -11.20
CA VAL A 27 1.57 -3.00 -11.30
C VAL A 27 2.18 -1.91 -10.41
N ASP A 28 2.47 -2.21 -9.14
CA ASP A 28 3.17 -1.27 -8.25
C ASP A 28 4.51 -0.82 -8.86
N ALA A 29 5.31 -1.72 -9.44
CA ALA A 29 6.59 -1.37 -10.06
C ALA A 29 6.47 -0.58 -11.37
N ARG A 30 5.37 -0.75 -12.12
CA ARG A 30 5.11 -0.02 -13.37
C ARG A 30 4.49 1.36 -13.15
N VAL A 31 3.80 1.52 -12.03
CA VAL A 31 2.87 2.62 -11.80
C VAL A 31 3.27 3.47 -10.60
N CYS A 32 3.72 2.83 -9.52
CA CYS A 32 4.20 3.49 -8.32
C CYS A 32 5.73 3.64 -8.40
N GLY A 33 6.16 4.74 -8.98
CA GLY A 33 7.57 5.15 -8.91
C GLY A 33 8.00 5.50 -7.48
N MET A 34 9.14 6.18 -7.37
CA MET A 34 9.70 6.63 -6.08
C MET A 34 8.74 7.55 -5.30
N SER A 35 7.86 8.29 -5.99
CA SER A 35 6.86 9.17 -5.40
C SER A 35 5.81 8.43 -4.55
N CYS A 36 5.33 7.26 -4.96
CA CYS A 36 4.44 6.44 -4.12
C CYS A 36 5.13 5.99 -2.83
N MET A 37 6.42 5.65 -2.89
CA MET A 37 7.19 5.27 -1.71
C MET A 37 7.40 6.47 -0.78
N ASN A 38 7.66 7.67 -1.33
CA ASN A 38 7.74 8.92 -0.58
C ASN A 38 6.42 9.20 0.15
N ALA A 39 5.29 9.08 -0.56
CA ALA A 39 3.97 9.28 0.00
C ALA A 39 3.62 8.24 1.08
N LEU A 40 3.98 6.97 0.87
CA LEU A 40 3.79 5.92 1.88
C LEU A 40 4.64 6.20 3.14
N ALA A 41 5.91 6.58 2.97
CA ALA A 41 6.80 6.95 4.06
C ALA A 41 6.28 8.16 4.84
N GLU A 42 5.86 9.21 4.14
CA GLU A 42 5.27 10.41 4.74
C GLU A 42 3.98 10.08 5.49
N MET A 43 3.10 9.27 4.91
CA MET A 43 1.87 8.84 5.55
C MET A 43 2.14 8.08 6.84
N LEU A 44 3.09 7.13 6.84
CA LEU A 44 3.49 6.43 8.05
C LEU A 44 4.08 7.38 9.09
N ARG A 45 4.94 8.32 8.69
CA ARG A 45 5.50 9.34 9.59
C ARG A 45 4.40 10.17 10.26
N GLN A 46 3.42 10.64 9.50
CA GLN A 46 2.27 11.39 10.00
C GLN A 46 1.39 10.56 10.95
N LEU A 47 1.10 9.30 10.61
CA LEU A 47 0.32 8.39 11.46
C LEU A 47 1.02 8.16 12.82
N TYR A 48 2.33 7.90 12.81
CA TYR A 48 3.08 7.72 14.05
C TYR A 48 3.23 9.01 14.86
N ALA A 49 3.44 10.15 14.21
CA ALA A 49 3.47 11.46 14.87
C ALA A 49 2.12 11.77 15.56
N ALA A 50 1.01 11.41 14.91
CA ALA A 50 -0.34 11.57 15.43
C ALA A 50 -0.78 10.47 16.42
N ARG A 51 0.11 9.52 16.77
CA ARG A 51 -0.20 8.35 17.62
C ARG A 51 -1.30 7.44 17.06
N GLN A 52 -1.55 7.47 15.75
CA GLN A 52 -2.52 6.63 15.05
C GLN A 52 -1.92 5.26 14.66
N GLY A 53 -1.27 4.58 15.61
CA GLY A 53 -0.56 3.32 15.36
C GLY A 53 -1.44 2.22 14.75
N ARG A 54 -2.70 2.12 15.19
CA ARG A 54 -3.67 1.17 14.62
C ARG A 54 -3.95 1.42 13.13
N GLN A 55 -4.02 2.69 12.70
CA GLN A 55 -4.20 3.01 11.29
C GLN A 55 -2.92 2.73 10.48
N ALA A 56 -1.74 2.94 11.08
CA ALA A 56 -0.47 2.55 10.46
C ALA A 56 -0.38 1.04 10.26
N ASP A 57 -0.80 0.24 11.23
CA ASP A 57 -0.85 -1.22 11.10
C ASP A 57 -1.78 -1.67 9.98
N VAL A 58 -2.98 -1.09 9.90
CA VAL A 58 -3.95 -1.37 8.84
C VAL A 58 -3.42 -0.96 7.47
N LEU A 59 -2.70 0.17 7.37
CA LEU A 59 -2.05 0.59 6.14
C LEU A 59 -0.98 -0.43 5.71
N MET A 60 -0.09 -0.83 6.63
CA MET A 60 0.96 -1.81 6.35
C MET A 60 0.39 -3.17 5.93
N ASP A 61 -0.73 -3.60 6.53
CA ASP A 61 -1.43 -4.83 6.15
C ASP A 61 -2.01 -4.79 4.72
N ARG A 62 -2.39 -3.60 4.26
CA ARG A 62 -2.94 -3.38 2.92
C ARG A 62 -1.88 -3.19 1.85
N CYS A 63 -0.68 -2.73 2.20
CA CYS A 63 0.44 -2.62 1.27
C CYS A 63 0.98 -4.01 0.88
N SER A 64 1.47 -4.17 -0.35
CA SER A 64 2.19 -5.38 -0.77
C SER A 64 3.45 -5.60 0.09
N ARG A 65 3.88 -6.86 0.22
CA ARG A 65 5.13 -7.18 0.92
C ARG A 65 6.30 -6.50 0.20
N GLU A 66 6.30 -6.55 -1.13
CA GLU A 66 7.30 -5.96 -1.99
C GLU A 66 7.42 -4.44 -1.77
N ALA A 67 6.30 -3.72 -1.64
CA ALA A 67 6.31 -2.29 -1.32
C ALA A 67 6.93 -2.00 0.05
N LEU A 68 6.61 -2.79 1.08
CA LEU A 68 7.20 -2.62 2.41
C LEU A 68 8.68 -2.97 2.45
N GLU A 69 9.11 -4.00 1.71
CA GLU A 69 10.52 -4.37 1.57
C GLU A 69 11.30 -3.29 0.81
N ALA A 70 10.72 -2.75 -0.27
CA ALA A 70 11.29 -1.60 -0.98
C ALA A 70 11.48 -0.40 -0.03
N LEU A 71 10.46 -0.10 0.78
CA LEU A 71 10.51 0.96 1.78
C LEU A 71 11.64 0.77 2.80
N LEU A 72 11.95 -0.47 3.19
CA LEU A 72 13.07 -0.80 4.06
C LEU A 72 14.43 -0.78 3.35
N SER A 73 14.46 -1.05 2.05
CA SER A 73 15.70 -0.97 1.27
C SER A 73 16.20 0.46 1.10
N GLU A 74 15.32 1.45 1.25
CA GLU A 74 15.66 2.87 1.24
C GLU A 74 16.50 3.30 2.46
N SER A 75 17.18 4.44 2.29
CA SER A 75 18.05 5.04 3.32
C SER A 75 17.34 5.22 4.66
N SER A 76 18.07 5.03 5.76
CA SER A 76 17.52 5.21 7.12
C SER A 76 16.94 6.62 7.39
N ALA A 77 17.44 7.64 6.67
CA ALA A 77 16.92 9.01 6.72
C ALA A 77 15.48 9.14 6.18
N PHE A 78 15.02 8.17 5.39
CA PHE A 78 13.75 8.19 4.68
C PHE A 78 12.53 7.95 5.58
N LEU A 79 12.62 6.94 6.46
CA LEU A 79 11.53 6.54 7.36
C LEU A 79 11.70 7.03 8.79
N GLY A 80 12.94 7.29 9.22
CA GLY A 80 13.26 7.42 10.63
C GLY A 80 13.21 6.06 11.36
N SER A 81 13.95 5.95 12.46
CA SER A 81 14.18 4.67 13.16
C SER A 81 12.91 4.02 13.71
N ARG A 82 11.94 4.80 14.20
CA ARG A 82 10.66 4.26 14.72
C ARG A 82 9.80 3.63 13.64
N VAL A 83 9.62 4.31 12.51
CA VAL A 83 8.79 3.80 11.40
C VAL A 83 9.46 2.58 10.79
N ARG A 84 10.78 2.66 10.56
CA ARG A 84 11.57 1.53 10.04
C ARG A 84 11.45 0.28 10.91
N TYR A 85 11.56 0.44 12.23
CA TYR A 85 11.36 -0.67 13.17
C TYR A 85 9.95 -1.28 13.01
N ALA A 86 8.92 -0.45 12.99
CA ALA A 86 7.55 -0.94 12.88
C ALA A 86 7.27 -1.68 11.56
N VAL A 87 7.80 -1.18 10.43
CA VAL A 87 7.69 -1.88 9.14
C VAL A 87 8.42 -3.23 9.17
N ALA A 88 9.64 -3.28 9.73
CA ALA A 88 10.41 -4.52 9.85
C ALA A 88 9.72 -5.53 10.78
N ASP A 89 9.20 -5.08 11.91
CA ASP A 89 8.44 -5.90 12.85
C ASP A 89 7.17 -6.45 12.20
N ARG A 90 6.43 -5.60 11.47
CA ARG A 90 5.23 -6.03 10.75
C ARG A 90 5.52 -7.07 9.69
N LEU A 91 6.58 -6.90 8.89
CA LEU A 91 7.00 -7.87 7.89
C LEU A 91 7.39 -9.22 8.51
N ARG A 92 8.09 -9.21 9.65
CA ARG A 92 8.49 -10.42 10.37
C ARG A 92 7.29 -11.24 10.87
N HIS A 93 6.22 -10.55 11.26
CA HIS A 93 5.02 -11.16 11.83
C HIS A 93 3.83 -11.22 10.86
N ARG A 94 4.06 -10.93 9.58
CA ARG A 94 3.02 -10.84 8.55
C ARG A 94 2.42 -12.21 8.26
N LYS A 95 1.08 -12.27 8.22
CA LYS A 95 0.34 -13.50 7.89
C LYS A 95 0.19 -13.64 6.36
N PRO A 96 0.32 -14.86 5.79
CA PRO A 96 0.30 -15.05 4.33
C PRO A 96 -0.96 -14.53 3.62
N HIS A 97 -2.14 -14.66 4.24
CA HIS A 97 -3.39 -14.17 3.64
C HIS A 97 -3.43 -12.63 3.45
N LEU A 98 -2.60 -11.88 4.17
CA LEU A 98 -2.49 -10.44 3.98
C LEU A 98 -1.72 -10.09 2.70
N ASP A 99 -0.87 -11.00 2.21
CA ASP A 99 -0.20 -10.83 0.92
C ASP A 99 -1.20 -11.04 -0.23
N ASP A 100 -2.14 -11.99 -0.07
CA ASP A 100 -3.21 -12.23 -1.05
C ASP A 100 -4.22 -11.07 -1.11
N ALA A 101 -4.48 -10.44 0.04
CA ALA A 101 -5.37 -9.30 0.18
C ALA A 101 -4.69 -7.94 -0.08
N ALA A 102 -3.39 -7.93 -0.37
CA ALA A 102 -2.65 -6.70 -0.59
C ALA A 102 -3.20 -5.92 -1.79
N LEU A 103 -3.28 -4.61 -1.60
CA LEU A 103 -3.67 -3.62 -2.57
C LEU A 103 -2.43 -2.97 -3.21
N PRO A 104 -2.57 -2.43 -4.43
CA PRO A 104 -1.60 -1.48 -4.94
C PRO A 104 -1.38 -0.34 -3.96
N THR A 105 -0.16 0.16 -3.88
CA THR A 105 0.24 1.16 -2.87
C THR A 105 -0.64 2.41 -2.93
N ILE A 106 -0.97 2.87 -4.15
CA ILE A 106 -1.85 4.04 -4.35
C ILE A 106 -3.26 3.86 -3.76
N ARG A 107 -3.82 2.64 -3.84
CA ARG A 107 -5.13 2.31 -3.25
C ARG A 107 -5.06 2.18 -1.73
N ALA A 108 -3.96 1.64 -1.21
CA ALA A 108 -3.73 1.59 0.23
C ALA A 108 -3.68 3.01 0.82
N ILE A 109 -2.95 3.93 0.16
CA ILE A 109 -2.90 5.37 0.49
C ILE A 109 -4.31 5.99 0.46
N ALA A 110 -5.06 5.80 -0.63
CA ALA A 110 -6.42 6.35 -0.78
C ALA A 110 -7.32 6.01 0.43
N SER A 111 -7.22 4.79 0.94
CA SER A 111 -8.03 4.34 2.07
C SER A 111 -7.78 5.13 3.37
N VAL A 112 -6.54 5.56 3.60
CA VAL A 112 -6.17 6.38 4.76
C VAL A 112 -6.51 7.85 4.53
N LEU A 113 -6.35 8.36 3.32
CA LEU A 113 -6.73 9.74 2.98
C LEU A 113 -8.22 9.98 3.24
N ASN A 114 -9.08 9.04 2.83
CA ASN A 114 -10.52 9.11 3.12
C ASN A 114 -10.80 9.11 4.63
N ALA A 115 -10.14 8.25 5.41
CA ALA A 115 -10.30 8.23 6.87
C ALA A 115 -9.86 9.55 7.50
N TRP A 116 -8.71 10.10 7.08
CA TRP A 116 -8.23 11.39 7.54
C TRP A 116 -9.12 12.56 7.15
N LEU A 117 -9.80 12.48 6.00
CA LEU A 117 -10.76 13.49 5.61
C LEU A 117 -11.91 13.54 6.61
N HIS A 118 -12.47 12.38 6.96
CA HIS A 118 -13.52 12.27 7.98
C HIS A 118 -13.06 12.78 9.35
N ASP A 119 -11.78 12.59 9.68
CA ASP A 119 -11.15 13.10 10.90
C ASP A 119 -10.77 14.61 10.83
N GLY A 120 -11.02 15.29 9.71
CA GLY A 120 -10.69 16.72 9.51
C GLY A 120 -9.19 17.01 9.32
N ARG A 121 -8.37 15.99 9.00
CA ARG A 121 -6.89 16.08 8.93
C ARG A 121 -6.37 16.56 7.57
N ARG A 122 -6.96 17.63 7.04
CA ARG A 122 -6.66 18.15 5.69
C ARG A 122 -5.18 18.48 5.47
N LEU A 123 -4.47 18.97 6.49
CA LEU A 123 -3.02 19.26 6.37
C LEU A 123 -2.17 17.99 6.18
N ALA A 124 -2.53 16.89 6.86
CA ALA A 124 -1.82 15.62 6.70
C ALA A 124 -2.06 15.04 5.29
N ILE A 125 -3.31 15.15 4.79
CA ILE A 125 -3.66 14.78 3.40
C ILE A 125 -2.78 15.56 2.42
N ARG A 126 -2.74 16.89 2.52
CA ARG A 126 -1.92 17.74 1.64
C ARG A 126 -0.44 17.40 1.68
N THR A 127 0.08 17.05 2.85
CA THR A 127 1.49 16.68 3.01
C THR A 127 1.82 15.39 2.25
N VAL A 128 0.93 14.39 2.32
CA VAL A 128 1.09 13.15 1.53
C VAL A 128 0.93 13.42 0.04
N LEU A 129 -0.08 14.19 -0.37
CA LEU A 129 -0.33 14.48 -1.79
C LEU A 129 0.85 15.18 -2.47
N ARG A 130 1.59 16.02 -1.73
CA ARG A 130 2.78 16.69 -2.25
C ARG A 130 3.93 15.74 -2.62
N GLU A 131 3.97 14.55 -2.01
CA GLU A 131 5.01 13.56 -2.28
C GLU A 131 4.70 12.68 -3.51
N LEU A 132 3.45 12.75 -4.02
CA LEU A 132 3.01 12.05 -5.22
C LEU A 132 3.37 12.85 -6.48
N GLY A 133 3.78 12.15 -7.55
CA GLY A 133 4.02 12.77 -8.85
C GLY A 133 2.72 12.96 -9.63
N GLU A 134 2.79 13.65 -10.76
CA GLU A 134 1.60 13.97 -11.58
C GLU A 134 0.85 12.71 -12.06
N VAL A 135 1.57 11.64 -12.37
CA VAL A 135 0.97 10.37 -12.81
C VAL A 135 0.20 9.75 -11.65
N GLU A 136 0.84 9.63 -10.49
CA GLU A 136 0.22 9.04 -9.31
C GLU A 136 -0.96 9.89 -8.80
N LEU A 137 -0.87 11.22 -8.87
CA LEU A 137 -1.97 12.12 -8.52
C LEU A 137 -3.18 11.94 -9.45
N ARG A 138 -2.94 11.79 -10.75
CA ARG A 138 -4.00 11.55 -11.75
C ARG A 138 -4.66 10.19 -11.50
N GLU A 139 -3.88 9.17 -11.20
CA GLU A 139 -4.42 7.85 -10.90
C GLU A 139 -5.18 7.81 -9.59
N LEU A 140 -4.66 8.47 -8.55
CA LEU A 140 -5.34 8.62 -7.27
C LEU A 140 -6.71 9.28 -7.49
N ALA A 141 -6.76 10.38 -8.24
CA ALA A 141 -8.00 11.09 -8.56
C ALA A 141 -8.99 10.26 -9.38
N ALA A 142 -8.52 9.27 -10.15
CA ALA A 142 -9.36 8.39 -10.95
C ALA A 142 -9.92 7.19 -10.16
N LEU A 143 -9.52 6.99 -8.89
CA LEU A 143 -10.04 5.90 -8.07
C LEU A 143 -11.50 6.14 -7.67
N PRO A 144 -12.44 5.23 -8.01
CA PRO A 144 -13.86 5.40 -7.67
C PRO A 144 -14.11 5.37 -6.15
N GLU A 145 -13.21 4.76 -5.38
CA GLU A 145 -13.28 4.73 -3.92
C GLU A 145 -12.74 6.01 -3.25
N LEU A 146 -12.08 6.92 -3.97
CA LEU A 146 -11.55 8.15 -3.38
C LEU A 146 -12.68 9.15 -3.15
N ASN A 147 -12.68 9.81 -2.00
CA ASN A 147 -13.66 10.86 -1.72
C ASN A 147 -13.44 12.08 -2.65
N ASP A 148 -14.52 12.64 -3.17
CA ASP A 148 -14.52 13.80 -4.08
C ASP A 148 -13.71 14.99 -3.54
N GLU A 149 -13.71 15.23 -2.22
CA GLU A 149 -12.93 16.31 -1.63
C GLU A 149 -11.42 16.03 -1.70
N VAL A 150 -11.00 14.78 -1.45
CA VAL A 150 -9.60 14.39 -1.61
C VAL A 150 -9.20 14.42 -3.08
N ALA A 151 -10.08 13.95 -3.98
CA ALA A 151 -9.88 14.03 -5.43
C ALA A 151 -9.73 15.48 -5.89
N SER A 152 -10.51 16.42 -5.35
CA SER A 152 -10.34 17.84 -5.63
C SER A 152 -9.01 18.37 -5.13
N MET A 153 -8.53 17.93 -3.96
CA MET A 153 -7.24 18.37 -3.41
C MET A 153 -6.05 17.90 -4.23
N THR A 154 -6.14 16.81 -5.00
CA THR A 154 -5.03 16.39 -5.88
C THR A 154 -4.79 17.39 -7.00
N GLY A 155 -5.84 18.09 -7.46
CA GLY A 155 -5.77 19.13 -8.49
C GLY A 155 -4.87 20.29 -8.11
N ASP A 156 -4.76 20.62 -6.82
CA ASP A 156 -3.86 21.67 -6.32
C ASP A 156 -2.37 21.37 -6.57
N PHE A 157 -2.02 20.08 -6.73
CA PHE A 157 -0.65 19.61 -6.93
C PHE A 157 -0.38 19.19 -8.37
N ALA A 158 -1.40 18.74 -9.11
CA ALA A 158 -1.28 18.33 -10.50
C ALA A 158 -1.09 19.49 -11.50
N GLY A 159 -1.30 20.74 -11.07
CA GLY A 159 -1.18 21.96 -11.91
C GLY A 159 0.06 22.82 -11.62
N GLY A 160 0.98 22.37 -10.78
CA GLY A 160 2.16 23.14 -10.37
C GLY A 160 3.25 23.16 -11.43
N SER A 161 3.28 24.21 -12.26
CA SER A 161 4.55 24.61 -12.92
C SER A 161 5.63 24.78 -11.84
N PRO A 162 6.82 24.16 -11.99
CA PRO A 162 7.93 24.50 -11.14
C PRO A 162 8.29 25.98 -11.38
N LEU A 163 8.28 26.77 -10.32
CA LEU A 163 8.93 28.07 -10.29
C LEU A 163 10.44 27.89 -10.49
#